data_AF-A0A109ZXC3-F1
#
_entry.id   AF-A0A109ZXC3-F1
#
_cell.length_a   1.000
_cell.length_b   1.000
_cell.length_c   1.000
_cell.angle_alpha   90.00
_cell.angle_beta   90.00
_cell.angle_gamma   90.00
#
_symmetry.space_group_name_H-M   'P 1'
#
loop_
_entity.id
_entity.type
_entity.pdbx_description
1 polymer ?
#
loop_
_entity_poly.entity_id
_entity_poly.type
_entity_poly.pdbx_seq_one_letter_code
_entity_poly.pdbx_strand_id
1 'polypeptide(L)'
;GGFGSKIFHYAEEAVMAWASKKLNRPVKWTAERSESFISDTHGRDHISHAELAMDDDGTFLGLRVSTRANLGAYLSTFAPSVPTYLYATLLAGTYKTPAIYAEVKGMFTNTVPVDAYRGAGRPEASYLLERLVDRAASVAGLDPIEIRRRNFIKPEDFPYQTPVALEYDIGDYEAAVDKALDLSDYDNFEARKKSSAERGKLRGIGVSTYIEACGIAPSNVARALGARAGLYEAGTVRVNPTGSVTVLTGSHSHGQGHETTFAQLVTEALGVDFDAVEIVHGDTGKVPFGMGTYGSRSAAVGGVALVNALEKIRSKAKKIAAHLLEASAGDVEFKDGQLTVVGTDKSVAFGDVAMAAYVPHNYPLDELEPGLEETAFYDPKNFTFPAGCHICEVEVDPDTGVVEVVAFAAADDFGRVINPMIVE
;
A
#
# COMPACT_ATOMS: atom_id res chain seq x y z
N GLY A 1 2.60 16.10 -1.26
CA GLY A 1 2.00 15.23 -0.23
C GLY A 1 0.49 15.26 -0.29
N GLY A 2 -0.14 14.08 -0.26
CA GLY A 2 -1.61 13.92 -0.18
C GLY A 2 -2.06 13.30 1.14
N PHE A 3 -1.46 12.18 1.55
CA PHE A 3 -1.68 11.50 2.84
C PHE A 3 -3.13 11.12 3.18
N GLY A 4 -4.02 11.06 2.18
CA GLY A 4 -5.45 10.81 2.34
C GLY A 4 -6.32 12.06 2.20
N SER A 5 -5.82 13.21 2.64
CA SER A 5 -6.56 14.49 2.59
C SER A 5 -6.99 14.91 1.18
N LYS A 6 -6.28 14.48 0.13
CA LYS A 6 -6.56 14.82 -1.28
C LYS A 6 -7.27 13.71 -2.06
N ILE A 7 -7.93 12.80 -1.35
CA ILE A 7 -8.79 11.77 -1.97
C ILE A 7 -10.18 12.35 -2.25
N PHE A 8 -10.67 13.17 -1.34
CA PHE A 8 -12.06 13.61 -1.31
C PHE A 8 -12.27 14.79 -2.23
N HIS A 9 -13.50 14.90 -2.72
CA HIS A 9 -13.92 16.07 -3.45
C HIS A 9 -14.37 17.15 -2.45
N TYR A 10 -13.67 18.28 -2.41
CA TYR A 10 -14.00 19.39 -1.54
C TYR A 10 -15.04 20.33 -2.18
N ALA A 11 -15.75 21.10 -1.36
CA ALA A 11 -16.80 21.99 -1.85
C ALA A 11 -16.21 23.07 -2.79
N GLU A 12 -15.01 23.53 -2.47
CA GLU A 12 -14.24 24.55 -3.18
C GLU A 12 -13.99 24.12 -4.62
N GLU A 13 -13.72 22.84 -4.88
CA GLU A 13 -13.49 22.33 -6.24
C GLU A 13 -14.75 22.48 -7.13
N ALA A 14 -15.93 22.17 -6.58
CA ALA A 14 -17.21 22.35 -7.27
C ALA A 14 -17.52 23.83 -7.49
N VAL A 15 -17.26 24.67 -6.49
CA VAL A 15 -17.46 26.12 -6.57
C VAL A 15 -16.51 26.74 -7.60
N MET A 16 -15.26 26.29 -7.67
CA MET A 16 -14.29 26.77 -8.67
C MET A 16 -14.70 26.39 -10.10
N ALA A 17 -15.17 25.15 -10.31
CA ALA A 17 -15.69 24.73 -11.60
C ALA A 17 -16.90 25.58 -12.04
N TRP A 18 -17.84 25.82 -11.11
CA TRP A 18 -18.99 26.68 -11.37
C TRP A 18 -18.59 28.14 -11.65
N ALA A 19 -17.70 28.72 -10.83
CA ALA A 19 -17.26 30.10 -10.95
C ALA A 19 -16.51 30.34 -12.28
N SER A 20 -15.62 29.42 -12.66
CA SER A 20 -14.92 29.44 -13.95
C SER A 20 -15.90 29.46 -15.12
N LYS A 21 -16.93 28.59 -15.09
CA LYS A 21 -17.99 28.58 -16.12
C LYS A 21 -18.79 29.88 -16.18
N LYS A 22 -19.09 30.50 -15.04
CA LYS A 22 -19.84 31.76 -14.98
C LYS A 22 -19.04 32.95 -15.50
N LEU A 23 -17.75 33.00 -15.21
CA LEU A 23 -16.86 34.09 -15.60
C LEU A 23 -16.25 33.89 -16.99
N ASN A 24 -16.33 32.67 -17.53
CA ASN A 24 -15.67 32.25 -18.77
C ASN A 24 -14.16 32.54 -18.76
N ARG A 25 -13.52 32.36 -17.61
CA ARG A 25 -12.09 32.62 -17.38
C ARG A 25 -11.55 31.65 -16.32
N PRO A 26 -10.24 31.31 -16.36
CA PRO A 26 -9.61 30.53 -15.30
C PRO A 26 -9.78 31.21 -13.94
N VAL A 27 -10.17 30.43 -12.93
CA VAL A 27 -10.23 30.83 -11.53
C VAL A 27 -9.27 29.96 -10.74
N LYS A 28 -8.42 30.58 -9.92
CA LYS A 28 -7.47 29.89 -9.06
C LYS A 28 -7.91 30.04 -7.61
N TRP A 29 -7.93 28.94 -6.88
CA TRP A 29 -8.08 28.92 -5.42
C TRP A 29 -6.93 28.15 -4.79
N THR A 30 -6.54 28.56 -3.60
CA THR A 30 -5.51 27.91 -2.78
C THR A 30 -5.82 28.25 -1.33
N ALA A 31 -6.01 27.24 -0.50
CA ALA A 31 -6.23 27.42 0.93
C ALA A 31 -4.97 27.94 1.65
N GLU A 32 -5.17 28.78 2.65
CA GLU A 32 -4.20 29.03 3.70
C GLU A 32 -4.18 27.87 4.71
N ARG A 33 -3.09 27.75 5.49
CA ARG A 33 -2.94 26.68 6.48
C ARG A 33 -4.07 26.68 7.52
N SER A 34 -4.49 27.86 7.97
CA SER A 34 -5.57 28.02 8.94
C SER A 34 -6.90 27.57 8.39
N GLU A 35 -7.16 27.78 7.09
CA GLU A 35 -8.36 27.28 6.42
C GLU A 35 -8.35 25.74 6.41
N SER A 36 -7.26 25.12 5.95
CA SER A 36 -7.12 23.66 5.96
C SER A 36 -7.39 23.02 7.32
N PHE A 37 -6.98 23.63 8.43
CA PHE A 37 -7.25 23.08 9.76
C PHE A 37 -8.74 23.03 10.13
N ILE A 38 -9.54 23.96 9.61
CA ILE A 38 -10.95 24.10 9.95
C ILE A 38 -11.91 23.61 8.85
N SER A 39 -11.42 23.32 7.64
CA SER A 39 -12.24 22.89 6.49
C SER A 39 -11.90 21.51 5.95
N ASP A 40 -10.62 21.10 5.99
CA ASP A 40 -10.22 19.84 5.37
C ASP A 40 -10.68 18.65 6.22
N THR A 41 -10.86 17.51 5.58
CA THR A 41 -11.31 16.29 6.24
C THR A 41 -10.26 15.77 7.21
N HIS A 42 -10.67 15.46 8.44
CA HIS A 42 -9.80 14.95 9.51
C HIS A 42 -9.76 13.42 9.48
N GLY A 43 -9.03 12.77 10.40
CA GLY A 43 -9.02 11.30 10.52
C GLY A 43 -8.95 10.83 11.97
N ARG A 44 -9.11 9.51 12.18
CA ARG A 44 -9.15 8.83 13.48
C ARG A 44 -10.49 9.00 14.20
N ASP A 45 -10.49 9.75 15.31
CA ASP A 45 -11.62 10.07 16.16
C ASP A 45 -12.53 8.88 16.53
N HIS A 46 -11.89 7.82 17.02
CA HIS A 46 -12.53 6.65 17.61
C HIS A 46 -12.53 6.73 19.14
N ILE A 47 -13.65 6.37 19.75
CA ILE A 47 -13.74 6.04 21.17
C ILE A 47 -14.11 4.57 21.29
N SER A 48 -13.13 3.74 21.64
CA SER A 48 -13.28 2.29 21.68
C SER A 48 -13.18 1.74 23.10
N HIS A 49 -13.98 0.71 23.38
CA HIS A 49 -13.84 -0.18 24.52
C HIS A 49 -13.53 -1.58 23.99
N ALA A 50 -12.47 -2.20 24.51
CA ALA A 50 -12.01 -3.52 24.06
C ALA A 50 -11.65 -4.42 25.23
N GLU A 51 -11.94 -5.71 25.06
CA GLU A 51 -11.71 -6.78 26.04
C GLU A 51 -11.08 -7.97 25.32
N LEU A 52 -9.96 -8.48 25.85
CA LEU A 52 -9.27 -9.67 25.37
C LEU A 52 -9.37 -10.76 26.44
N ALA A 53 -9.89 -11.92 26.05
CA ALA A 53 -9.87 -13.12 26.87
C ALA A 53 -8.60 -13.92 26.56
N MET A 54 -7.94 -14.41 27.61
CA MET A 54 -6.80 -15.32 27.51
C MET A 54 -6.91 -16.45 28.55
N ASP A 55 -6.30 -17.59 28.27
CA ASP A 55 -6.14 -18.68 29.25
C ASP A 55 -4.97 -18.40 30.23
N ASP A 56 -4.73 -19.31 31.18
CA ASP A 56 -3.67 -19.20 32.18
C ASP A 56 -2.26 -19.20 31.56
N ASP A 57 -2.15 -19.70 30.33
CA ASP A 57 -0.95 -19.71 29.52
C ASP A 57 -0.82 -18.40 28.70
N GLY A 58 -1.80 -17.50 28.73
CA GLY A 58 -1.74 -16.28 27.92
C GLY A 58 -2.01 -16.50 26.43
N THR A 59 -2.62 -17.63 26.06
CA THR A 59 -3.17 -17.88 24.73
C THR A 59 -4.47 -17.11 24.57
N PHE A 60 -4.64 -16.38 23.46
CA PHE A 60 -5.81 -15.55 23.20
C PHE A 60 -7.01 -16.41 22.79
N LEU A 61 -8.12 -16.22 23.50
CA LEU A 61 -9.35 -16.98 23.32
C LEU A 61 -10.43 -16.17 22.59
N GLY A 62 -10.44 -14.85 22.77
CA GLY A 62 -11.37 -14.01 22.04
C GLY A 62 -11.21 -12.53 22.31
N LEU A 63 -11.64 -11.72 21.34
CA LEU A 63 -11.60 -10.27 21.36
C LEU A 63 -13.00 -9.69 21.17
N ARG A 64 -13.40 -8.78 22.04
CA ARG A 64 -14.66 -8.03 21.91
C ARG A 64 -14.38 -6.53 21.87
N VAL A 65 -14.89 -5.85 20.85
CA VAL A 65 -14.68 -4.41 20.64
C VAL A 65 -16.01 -3.69 20.40
N SER A 66 -16.23 -2.56 21.08
CA SER A 66 -17.31 -1.61 20.79
C SER A 66 -16.70 -0.23 20.55
N THR A 67 -16.95 0.34 19.37
CA THR A 67 -16.36 1.60 18.92
C THR A 67 -17.44 2.61 18.57
N ARG A 68 -17.31 3.83 19.08
CA ARG A 68 -18.03 5.02 18.59
C ARG A 68 -17.08 5.81 17.71
N ALA A 69 -17.41 5.97 16.43
CA ALA A 69 -16.58 6.67 15.47
C ALA A 69 -17.24 7.98 15.05
N ASN A 70 -16.53 9.10 15.16
CA ASN A 70 -17.01 10.36 14.64
C ASN A 70 -16.97 10.36 13.10
N LEU A 71 -18.03 10.83 12.46
CA LEU A 71 -18.13 10.98 11.01
C LEU A 71 -18.10 12.46 10.57
N GLY A 72 -18.11 13.39 11.53
CA GLY A 72 -18.32 14.81 11.31
C GLY A 72 -19.79 15.16 11.02
N ALA A 73 -20.03 16.35 10.47
CA ALA A 73 -21.39 16.81 10.18
C ALA A 73 -22.00 16.14 8.93
N TYR A 74 -21.15 15.65 8.03
CA TYR A 74 -21.53 15.06 6.76
C TYR A 74 -20.62 13.88 6.42
N LEU A 75 -21.14 12.93 5.64
CA LEU A 75 -20.34 11.82 5.13
C LEU A 75 -19.43 12.30 3.99
N SER A 76 -18.12 12.13 4.18
CA SER A 76 -17.13 12.16 3.10
C SER A 76 -17.09 10.82 2.36
N THR A 77 -16.25 10.70 1.32
CA THR A 77 -16.20 9.57 0.38
C THR A 77 -16.04 8.20 1.05
N PHE A 78 -15.10 8.05 1.99
CA PHE A 78 -14.80 6.79 2.66
C PHE A 78 -15.19 6.81 4.15
N ALA A 79 -15.74 7.92 4.65
CA ALA A 79 -16.08 8.16 6.05
C ALA A 79 -16.77 6.98 6.77
N PRO A 80 -17.81 6.32 6.24
CA PRO A 80 -18.41 5.17 6.93
C PRO A 80 -17.57 3.88 6.80
N SER A 81 -16.76 3.73 5.75
CA SER A 81 -15.95 2.54 5.49
C SER A 81 -14.67 2.48 6.33
N VAL A 82 -14.08 3.64 6.63
CA VAL A 82 -12.86 3.79 7.45
C VAL A 82 -13.02 3.17 8.86
N PRO A 83 -14.03 3.54 9.66
CA PRO A 83 -14.21 3.00 11.00
C PRO A 83 -14.86 1.62 11.03
N THR A 84 -15.38 1.13 9.90
CA THR A 84 -16.05 -0.17 9.81
C THR A 84 -15.15 -1.21 9.16
N TYR A 85 -15.25 -1.40 7.85
CA TYR A 85 -14.55 -2.46 7.13
C TYR A 85 -13.03 -2.31 7.17
N LEU A 86 -12.53 -1.08 7.08
CA LEU A 86 -11.10 -0.80 7.06
C LEU A 86 -10.43 -0.82 8.46
N TYR A 87 -11.23 -1.05 9.50
CA TYR A 87 -10.82 -1.12 10.90
C TYR A 87 -11.13 -2.49 11.50
N ALA A 88 -12.42 -2.88 11.53
CA ALA A 88 -12.90 -4.05 12.24
C ALA A 88 -12.37 -5.37 11.66
N THR A 89 -12.16 -5.41 10.34
CA THR A 89 -11.64 -6.61 9.66
C THR A 89 -10.15 -6.85 9.88
N LEU A 90 -9.46 -5.94 10.57
CA LEU A 90 -8.05 -6.03 10.91
C LEU A 90 -7.80 -6.19 12.41
N LEU A 91 -8.86 -6.37 13.20
CA LEU A 91 -8.75 -6.62 14.63
C LEU A 91 -8.15 -7.99 14.97
N ALA A 92 -7.96 -8.88 13.99
CA ALA A 92 -7.14 -10.08 14.17
C ALA A 92 -5.65 -9.73 14.38
N GLY A 93 -5.17 -8.65 13.78
CA GLY A 93 -3.76 -8.29 13.80
C GLY A 93 -2.87 -9.41 13.29
N THR A 94 -1.73 -9.60 13.94
CA THR A 94 -0.81 -10.71 13.67
C THR A 94 -1.15 -11.98 14.45
N TYR A 95 -2.28 -12.02 15.17
CA TYR A 95 -2.57 -13.04 16.18
C TYR A 95 -3.67 -14.03 15.78
N LYS A 96 -3.50 -15.28 16.19
CA LYS A 96 -4.43 -16.40 15.99
C LYS A 96 -5.55 -16.41 17.05
N THR A 97 -6.23 -15.29 17.22
CA THR A 97 -7.36 -15.16 18.16
C THR A 97 -8.62 -15.78 17.52
N PRO A 98 -9.20 -16.87 18.06
CA PRO A 98 -10.19 -17.67 17.32
C PRO A 98 -11.58 -17.03 17.23
N ALA A 99 -11.94 -16.13 18.15
CA ALA A 99 -13.26 -15.50 18.18
C ALA A 99 -13.11 -13.98 18.32
N ILE A 100 -13.62 -13.23 17.35
CA ILE A 100 -13.56 -11.76 17.36
C ILE A 100 -14.94 -11.18 17.05
N TYR A 101 -15.39 -10.26 17.91
CA TYR A 101 -16.61 -9.49 17.70
C TYR A 101 -16.30 -8.00 17.72
N ALA A 102 -16.82 -7.27 16.73
CA ALA A 102 -16.69 -5.82 16.63
C ALA A 102 -18.05 -5.16 16.35
N GLU A 103 -18.42 -4.20 17.18
CA GLU A 103 -19.54 -3.29 16.97
C GLU A 103 -19.01 -1.87 16.70
N VAL A 104 -19.51 -1.21 15.65
CA VAL A 104 -19.13 0.18 15.32
C VAL A 104 -20.40 1.03 15.20
N LYS A 105 -20.43 2.14 15.93
CA LYS A 105 -21.49 3.16 15.89
C LYS A 105 -20.92 4.45 15.31
N GLY A 106 -21.30 4.77 14.08
CA GLY A 106 -20.99 6.03 13.44
C GLY A 106 -21.84 7.17 14.01
N MET A 107 -21.21 8.26 14.43
CA MET A 107 -21.85 9.41 15.07
C MET A 107 -21.67 10.67 14.21
N PHE A 108 -22.77 11.35 13.90
CA PHE A 108 -22.69 12.70 13.35
C PHE A 108 -22.40 13.70 14.48
N THR A 109 -21.53 14.66 14.20
CA THR A 109 -21.14 15.72 15.15
C THR A 109 -21.02 17.06 14.44
N ASN A 110 -20.95 18.17 15.17
CA ASN A 110 -20.77 19.50 14.59
C ASN A 110 -19.28 19.81 14.29
N THR A 111 -18.61 18.92 13.56
CA THR A 111 -17.23 19.09 13.07
C THR A 111 -17.18 18.95 11.55
N VAL A 112 -16.02 19.28 10.95
CA VAL A 112 -15.72 18.85 9.56
C VAL A 112 -15.81 17.32 9.43
N PRO A 113 -16.03 16.79 8.22
CA PRO A 113 -16.01 15.35 7.99
C PRO A 113 -14.74 14.69 8.54
N VAL A 114 -14.89 13.45 9.00
CA VAL A 114 -13.77 12.58 9.41
C VAL A 114 -13.69 11.42 8.41
N ASP A 115 -12.50 11.17 7.90
CA ASP A 115 -12.24 10.19 6.84
C ASP A 115 -10.74 9.81 6.80
N ALA A 116 -10.29 9.28 5.68
CA ALA A 116 -8.95 8.73 5.51
C ALA A 116 -7.83 9.77 5.70
N TYR A 117 -7.03 9.52 6.73
CA TYR A 117 -5.65 9.99 6.89
C TYR A 117 -4.74 8.76 7.01
N ARG A 118 -3.59 8.74 6.33
CA ARG A 118 -2.61 7.63 6.19
C ARG A 118 -2.90 6.39 7.04
N GLY A 119 -3.16 5.25 6.39
CA GLY A 119 -3.65 4.03 7.03
C GLY A 119 -5.17 3.97 7.00
N ALA A 120 -5.85 4.87 7.71
CA ALA A 120 -7.32 4.99 7.77
C ALA A 120 -8.02 3.70 8.23
N GLY A 121 -8.33 3.62 9.53
CA GLY A 121 -8.91 2.45 10.18
C GLY A 121 -7.85 1.49 10.72
N ARG A 122 -6.75 1.29 9.99
CA ARG A 122 -5.68 0.38 10.42
C ARG A 122 -4.89 0.88 11.62
N PRO A 123 -4.43 2.15 11.66
CA PRO A 123 -3.77 2.68 12.85
C PRO A 123 -4.63 2.56 14.11
N GLU A 124 -5.94 2.75 13.98
CA GLU A 124 -6.91 2.59 15.05
C GLU A 124 -7.03 1.13 15.51
N ALA A 125 -7.00 0.16 14.59
CA ALA A 125 -7.02 -1.27 14.89
C ALA A 125 -5.71 -1.71 15.56
N SER A 126 -4.56 -1.40 14.96
CA SER A 126 -3.23 -1.74 15.50
C SER A 126 -3.01 -1.09 16.86
N TYR A 127 -3.35 0.19 17.02
CA TYR A 127 -3.22 0.87 18.32
C TYR A 127 -4.05 0.20 19.40
N LEU A 128 -5.33 -0.10 19.11
CA LEU A 128 -6.21 -0.77 20.08
C LEU A 128 -5.67 -2.14 20.46
N LEU A 129 -5.28 -2.94 19.47
CA LEU A 129 -4.85 -4.32 19.67
C LEU A 129 -3.52 -4.38 20.41
N GLU A 130 -2.50 -3.63 19.98
CA GLU A 130 -1.17 -3.68 20.60
C GLU A 130 -1.18 -3.13 22.04
N ARG A 131 -2.02 -2.11 22.32
CA ARG A 131 -2.24 -1.65 23.70
C ARG A 131 -2.85 -2.74 24.59
N LEU A 132 -3.74 -3.55 24.03
CA LEU A 132 -4.41 -4.63 24.75
C LEU A 132 -3.48 -5.83 24.96
N VAL A 133 -2.62 -6.13 23.98
CA VAL A 133 -1.59 -7.17 24.06
C VAL A 133 -0.54 -6.83 25.12
N ASP A 134 -0.03 -5.59 25.15
CA ASP A 134 0.88 -5.16 26.22
C ASP A 134 0.23 -5.25 27.61
N ARG A 135 -1.07 -4.92 27.70
CA ARG A 135 -1.83 -5.07 28.94
C ARG A 135 -1.98 -6.54 29.34
N ALA A 136 -2.24 -7.42 28.38
CA ALA A 136 -2.31 -8.86 28.61
C ALA A 136 -0.97 -9.43 29.10
N ALA A 137 0.15 -9.00 28.51
CA ALA A 137 1.50 -9.37 28.96
C ALA A 137 1.68 -9.04 30.45
N SER A 138 1.34 -7.81 30.83
CA SER A 138 1.43 -7.34 32.22
C SER A 138 0.53 -8.12 33.18
N VAL A 139 -0.67 -8.54 32.76
CA VAL A 139 -1.60 -9.32 33.61
C VAL A 139 -1.14 -10.77 33.74
N ALA A 140 -0.61 -11.36 32.68
CA ALA A 140 -0.09 -12.73 32.67
C ALA A 140 1.32 -12.84 33.31
N GLY A 141 2.00 -11.72 33.53
CA GLY A 141 3.40 -11.72 34.01
C GLY A 141 4.39 -12.21 32.96
N LEU A 142 4.07 -12.03 31.68
CA LEU A 142 4.90 -12.41 30.53
C LEU A 142 5.65 -11.22 29.96
N ASP A 143 6.79 -11.49 29.32
CA ASP A 143 7.47 -10.50 28.49
C ASP A 143 6.57 -10.10 27.29
N PRO A 144 6.56 -8.82 26.87
CA PRO A 144 5.73 -8.36 25.74
C PRO A 144 6.02 -9.07 24.42
N ILE A 145 7.23 -9.56 24.18
CA ILE A 145 7.58 -10.37 23.01
C ILE A 145 7.03 -11.79 23.15
N GLU A 146 7.18 -12.39 24.33
CA GLU A 146 6.74 -13.76 24.58
C GLU A 146 5.25 -13.94 24.35
N ILE A 147 4.41 -13.03 24.89
CA ILE A 147 2.96 -13.13 24.68
C ILE A 147 2.58 -13.00 23.20
N ARG A 148 3.33 -12.22 22.42
CA ARG A 148 3.09 -12.04 20.98
C ARG A 148 3.44 -13.32 20.22
N ARG A 149 4.63 -13.87 20.44
CA ARG A 149 5.11 -15.13 19.83
C ARG A 149 4.18 -16.31 20.09
N ARG A 150 3.65 -16.39 21.32
CA ARG A 150 2.70 -17.43 21.72
C ARG A 150 1.40 -17.39 20.91
N ASN A 151 1.04 -16.20 20.43
CA ASN A 151 -0.24 -15.94 19.77
C ASN A 151 -0.14 -15.66 18.28
N PHE A 152 1.05 -15.58 17.67
CA PHE A 152 1.16 -15.32 16.24
C PHE A 152 0.50 -16.40 15.37
N ILE A 153 -0.05 -15.95 14.24
CA ILE A 153 -0.34 -16.81 13.09
C ILE A 153 1.01 -17.30 12.55
N LYS A 154 1.17 -18.62 12.33
CA LYS A 154 2.44 -19.20 11.91
C LYS A 154 2.58 -19.25 10.39
N PRO A 155 3.79 -19.27 9.81
CA PRO A 155 3.99 -19.30 8.35
C PRO A 155 3.21 -20.43 7.64
N GLU A 156 3.07 -21.59 8.27
CA GLU A 156 2.32 -22.74 7.77
C GLU A 156 0.79 -22.58 7.79
N ASP A 157 0.27 -21.56 8.49
CA ASP A 157 -1.17 -21.26 8.54
C ASP A 157 -1.63 -20.42 7.33
N PHE A 158 -0.72 -19.87 6.51
CA PHE A 158 -1.07 -19.03 5.37
C PHE A 158 -1.39 -19.83 4.10
N PRO A 159 -2.38 -19.40 3.27
CA PRO A 159 -3.25 -18.26 3.48
C PRO A 159 -4.22 -18.46 4.67
N TYR A 160 -4.34 -17.43 5.51
CA TYR A 160 -5.04 -17.53 6.80
C TYR A 160 -6.37 -16.78 6.78
N GLN A 161 -7.49 -17.52 6.81
CA GLN A 161 -8.81 -16.92 6.97
C GLN A 161 -8.99 -16.40 8.40
N THR A 162 -9.04 -15.08 8.56
CA THR A 162 -9.32 -14.45 9.86
C THR A 162 -10.79 -14.65 10.27
N PRO A 163 -11.10 -14.61 11.57
CA PRO A 163 -12.49 -14.59 12.05
C PRO A 163 -13.27 -13.31 11.69
N VAL A 164 -12.62 -12.29 11.12
CA VAL A 164 -13.20 -10.98 10.78
C VAL A 164 -13.12 -10.69 9.28
N ALA A 165 -13.52 -11.68 8.49
CA ALA A 165 -13.81 -11.65 7.05
C ALA A 165 -12.61 -11.69 6.08
N LEU A 166 -11.45 -11.10 6.39
CA LEU A 166 -10.33 -11.10 5.45
C LEU A 166 -9.51 -12.38 5.52
N GLU A 167 -8.99 -12.83 4.37
CA GLU A 167 -8.00 -13.91 4.27
C GLU A 167 -6.62 -13.28 4.03
N TYR A 168 -5.69 -13.47 4.96
CA TYR A 168 -4.32 -12.99 4.82
C TYR A 168 -3.53 -13.87 3.85
N ASP A 169 -2.73 -13.24 3.01
CA ASP A 169 -2.03 -13.87 1.88
C ASP A 169 -0.82 -14.69 2.31
N ILE A 170 0.15 -14.07 2.99
CA ILE A 170 1.39 -14.70 3.46
C ILE A 170 1.97 -13.89 4.63
N GLY A 171 2.76 -14.52 5.50
CA GLY A 171 3.50 -13.79 6.54
C GLY A 171 4.51 -14.63 7.30
N ASP A 172 5.58 -13.98 7.77
CA ASP A 172 6.53 -14.50 8.75
C ASP A 172 6.79 -13.42 9.82
N TYR A 173 5.91 -13.39 10.82
CA TYR A 173 5.94 -12.35 11.85
C TYR A 173 7.10 -12.50 12.83
N GLU A 174 7.56 -13.74 13.05
CA GLU A 174 8.72 -14.02 13.90
C GLU A 174 9.98 -13.38 13.30
N ALA A 175 10.19 -13.53 11.98
CA ALA A 175 11.33 -12.91 11.30
C ALA A 175 11.34 -11.37 11.44
N ALA A 176 10.18 -10.72 11.35
CA ALA A 176 10.08 -9.27 11.54
C ALA A 176 10.38 -8.86 13.00
N VAL A 177 9.91 -9.64 13.97
CA VAL A 177 10.20 -9.42 15.40
C VAL A 177 11.68 -9.60 15.68
N ASP A 178 12.28 -10.71 15.24
CA ASP A 178 13.71 -11.01 15.43
C ASP A 178 14.57 -9.87 14.86
N LYS A 179 14.24 -9.40 13.65
CA LYS A 179 14.93 -8.28 13.03
C LYS A 179 14.81 -6.99 13.85
N ALA A 180 13.63 -6.69 14.38
CA ALA A 180 13.43 -5.50 15.20
C ALA A 180 14.15 -5.58 16.56
N LEU A 181 14.20 -6.77 17.18
CA LEU A 181 14.93 -7.01 18.43
C LEU A 181 16.43 -6.81 18.24
N ASP A 182 16.99 -7.35 17.16
CA ASP A 182 18.39 -7.14 16.79
C ASP A 182 18.71 -5.65 16.57
N LEU A 183 17.88 -4.95 15.79
CA LEU A 183 18.06 -3.53 15.47
C LEU A 183 17.93 -2.61 16.69
N SER A 184 17.06 -2.98 17.64
CA SER A 184 16.82 -2.20 18.87
C SER A 184 17.78 -2.52 20.00
N ASP A 185 18.62 -3.56 19.86
CA ASP A 185 19.47 -4.06 20.94
C ASP A 185 18.64 -4.34 22.21
N TYR A 186 17.51 -5.04 22.03
CA TYR A 186 16.45 -5.20 23.04
C TYR A 186 16.97 -5.80 24.36
N ASP A 187 17.83 -6.81 24.28
CA ASP A 187 18.39 -7.52 25.45
C ASP A 187 19.20 -6.60 26.39
N ASN A 188 19.75 -5.50 25.86
CA ASN A 188 20.53 -4.55 26.64
C ASN A 188 19.70 -3.37 27.19
N PHE A 189 18.37 -3.39 27.04
CA PHE A 189 17.47 -2.32 27.49
C PHE A 189 17.63 -1.97 28.98
N GLU A 190 17.76 -2.97 29.87
CA GLU A 190 17.87 -2.72 31.31
C GLU A 190 19.14 -1.94 31.70
N ALA A 191 20.25 -2.14 30.97
CA ALA A 191 21.46 -1.33 31.16
C ALA A 191 21.22 0.14 30.75
N ARG A 192 20.53 0.36 29.63
CA ARG A 192 20.18 1.72 29.17
C ARG A 192 19.20 2.41 30.11
N LYS A 193 18.21 1.68 30.62
CA LYS A 193 17.24 2.17 31.61
C LYS A 193 17.91 2.61 32.91
N LYS A 194 18.89 1.83 33.40
CA LYS A 194 19.69 2.22 34.58
C LYS A 194 20.48 3.51 34.32
N SER A 195 21.11 3.64 33.16
CA SER A 195 21.83 4.87 32.76
C SER A 195 20.92 6.10 32.69
N SER A 196 19.68 5.96 32.18
CA SER A 196 18.69 7.05 32.21
C SER A 196 18.29 7.41 33.65
N ALA A 197 18.10 6.42 34.52
CA ALA A 197 17.78 6.65 35.93
C ALA A 197 18.89 7.38 36.69
N GLU A 198 20.16 7.10 36.40
CA GLU A 198 21.32 7.84 36.96
C GLU A 198 21.33 9.32 36.56
N ARG A 199 20.70 9.67 35.43
CA ARG A 199 20.46 11.05 34.99
C ARG A 199 19.12 11.64 35.46
N GLY A 200 18.40 10.94 36.33
CA GLY A 200 17.09 11.38 36.84
C GLY A 200 15.94 11.24 35.84
N LYS A 201 16.09 10.44 34.78
CA LYS A 201 15.06 10.20 33.76
C LYS A 201 14.41 8.84 33.94
N LEU A 202 13.15 8.71 33.52
CA LEU A 202 12.50 7.42 33.31
C LEU A 202 12.77 6.96 31.88
N ARG A 203 12.93 5.65 31.66
CA ARG A 203 13.06 5.06 30.31
C ARG A 203 11.99 4.02 30.08
N GLY A 204 11.33 4.10 28.93
CA GLY A 204 10.34 3.12 28.47
C GLY A 204 10.74 2.50 27.15
N ILE A 205 10.33 1.26 26.92
CA ILE A 205 10.43 0.57 25.64
C ILE A 205 9.02 0.10 25.27
N GLY A 206 8.61 0.36 24.03
CA GLY A 206 7.33 -0.07 23.47
C GLY A 206 7.57 -0.92 22.23
N VAL A 207 6.74 -1.96 22.05
CA VAL A 207 6.78 -2.87 20.91
C VAL A 207 5.42 -2.85 20.24
N SER A 208 5.40 -2.84 18.91
CA SER A 208 4.18 -2.92 18.11
C SER A 208 4.40 -3.84 16.92
N THR A 209 3.71 -4.98 16.90
CA THR A 209 3.62 -5.82 15.70
C THR A 209 2.33 -5.51 14.97
N TYR A 210 2.44 -5.12 13.71
CA TYR A 210 1.31 -4.69 12.91
C TYR A 210 1.16 -5.55 11.66
N ILE A 211 -0.06 -5.60 11.17
CA ILE A 211 -0.41 -6.03 9.82
C ILE A 211 -1.22 -4.92 9.17
N GLU A 212 -1.02 -4.71 7.88
CA GLU A 212 -1.66 -3.68 7.09
C GLU A 212 -2.49 -4.33 5.98
N ALA A 213 -3.55 -3.68 5.50
CA ALA A 213 -4.29 -4.14 4.32
C ALA A 213 -4.15 -3.12 3.19
N CYS A 214 -3.23 -3.43 2.27
CA CYS A 214 -2.92 -2.61 1.10
C CYS A 214 -3.69 -3.09 -0.13
N GLY A 215 -3.77 -2.25 -1.17
CA GLY A 215 -4.39 -2.65 -2.43
C GLY A 215 -5.92 -2.68 -2.41
N ILE A 216 -6.54 -1.79 -1.62
CA ILE A 216 -8.01 -1.63 -1.54
C ILE A 216 -8.64 -1.62 -2.95
N ALA A 217 -9.55 -2.52 -3.32
CA ALA A 217 -9.91 -3.88 -2.85
C ALA A 217 -10.48 -4.63 -4.09
N PRO A 218 -10.69 -5.94 -4.10
CA PRO A 218 -11.38 -6.62 -5.21
C PRO A 218 -12.75 -6.00 -5.48
N SER A 219 -13.10 -5.71 -6.75
CA SER A 219 -14.32 -4.96 -7.07
C SER A 219 -15.61 -5.67 -6.64
N ASN A 220 -15.62 -7.00 -6.65
CA ASN A 220 -16.74 -7.82 -6.16
C ASN A 220 -16.94 -7.68 -4.64
N VAL A 221 -15.85 -7.70 -3.86
CA VAL A 221 -15.87 -7.48 -2.41
C VAL A 221 -16.30 -6.04 -2.13
N ALA A 222 -15.69 -5.06 -2.81
CA ALA A 222 -16.04 -3.65 -2.66
C ALA A 222 -17.54 -3.41 -2.87
N ARG A 223 -18.13 -4.02 -3.92
CA ARG A 223 -19.58 -3.95 -4.18
C ARG A 223 -20.41 -4.58 -3.07
N ALA A 224 -20.00 -5.75 -2.57
CA ALA A 224 -20.69 -6.41 -1.46
C ALA A 224 -20.67 -5.55 -0.18
N LEU A 225 -19.64 -4.72 -0.01
CA LEU A 225 -19.50 -3.74 1.08
C LEU A 225 -20.17 -2.39 0.78
N GLY A 226 -20.90 -2.27 -0.33
CA GLY A 226 -21.68 -1.08 -0.69
C GLY A 226 -20.95 -0.03 -1.55
N ALA A 227 -19.73 -0.30 -2.01
CA ALA A 227 -19.06 0.57 -2.97
C ALA A 227 -19.81 0.60 -4.31
N ARG A 228 -19.83 1.78 -4.95
CA ARG A 228 -20.53 2.01 -6.23
C ARG A 228 -19.61 1.98 -7.46
N ALA A 229 -18.30 1.92 -7.24
CA ALA A 229 -17.28 1.82 -8.27
C ALA A 229 -16.41 0.59 -8.01
N GLY A 230 -15.88 0.01 -9.09
CA GLY A 230 -14.80 -0.97 -8.98
C GLY A 230 -13.51 -0.30 -8.51
N LEU A 231 -12.59 -1.09 -7.96
CA LEU A 231 -11.34 -0.62 -7.38
C LEU A 231 -10.12 -1.18 -8.13
N TYR A 232 -10.26 -1.32 -9.45
CA TYR A 232 -9.21 -1.73 -10.37
C TYR A 232 -8.19 -0.61 -10.63
N GLU A 233 -7.09 -0.93 -11.31
CA GLU A 233 -6.21 0.04 -11.99
C GLU A 233 -6.00 -0.26 -13.46
N ALA A 234 -5.45 0.71 -14.17
CA ALA A 234 -5.03 0.57 -15.55
C ALA A 234 -3.61 1.09 -15.78
N GLY A 235 -2.92 0.44 -16.72
CA GLY A 235 -1.62 0.85 -17.23
C GLY A 235 -1.57 0.63 -18.73
N THR A 236 -1.03 1.61 -19.47
CA THR A 236 -0.69 1.48 -20.90
C THR A 236 0.79 1.67 -21.06
N VAL A 237 1.43 0.79 -21.82
CA VAL A 237 2.83 0.89 -22.21
C VAL A 237 2.87 1.11 -23.71
N ARG A 238 3.47 2.23 -24.14
CA ARG A 238 3.73 2.54 -25.53
C ARG A 238 5.23 2.56 -25.76
N VAL A 239 5.71 1.70 -26.64
CA VAL A 239 7.11 1.69 -27.09
C VAL A 239 7.16 2.47 -28.40
N ASN A 240 7.93 3.56 -28.43
CA ASN A 240 8.11 4.39 -29.61
C ASN A 240 9.03 3.71 -30.64
N PRO A 241 9.01 4.12 -31.92
CA PRO A 241 9.85 3.51 -32.95
C PRO A 241 11.35 3.53 -32.64
N THR A 242 11.82 4.46 -31.82
CA THR A 242 13.22 4.60 -31.39
C THR A 242 13.58 3.77 -30.15
N GLY A 243 12.64 2.99 -29.60
CA GLY A 243 12.85 2.16 -28.41
C GLY A 243 12.57 2.84 -27.06
N SER A 244 12.39 4.17 -27.04
CA SER A 244 11.91 4.89 -25.83
C SER A 244 10.48 4.45 -25.47
N VAL A 245 10.13 4.53 -24.19
CA VAL A 245 8.86 4.00 -23.65
C VAL A 245 8.09 5.10 -22.93
N THR A 246 6.82 5.26 -23.28
CA THR A 246 5.88 6.11 -22.53
C THR A 246 4.89 5.21 -21.79
N VAL A 247 4.77 5.40 -20.48
CA VAL A 247 3.80 4.72 -19.63
C VAL A 247 2.69 5.69 -19.23
N LEU A 248 1.45 5.30 -19.46
CA LEU A 248 0.26 6.03 -19.02
C LEU A 248 -0.39 5.23 -17.88
N THR A 249 -0.48 5.81 -16.69
CA THR A 249 -1.03 5.12 -15.51
C THR A 249 -2.21 5.88 -14.91
N GLY A 250 -3.19 5.11 -14.41
CA GLY A 250 -4.30 5.64 -13.63
C GLY A 250 -3.90 6.07 -12.21
N SER A 251 -2.70 5.70 -11.75
CA SER A 251 -2.17 6.02 -10.42
C SER A 251 -1.55 7.40 -10.42
N HIS A 252 -1.67 8.16 -9.33
CA HIS A 252 -1.22 9.55 -9.28
C HIS A 252 -0.16 9.78 -8.20
N SER A 253 0.99 10.31 -8.60
CA SER A 253 2.09 10.61 -7.68
C SER A 253 1.79 11.87 -6.86
N HIS A 254 2.01 11.80 -5.56
CA HIS A 254 1.94 12.95 -4.65
C HIS A 254 3.22 13.11 -3.83
N GLY A 255 4.31 12.46 -4.26
CA GLY A 255 5.62 12.46 -3.63
C GLY A 255 6.22 11.07 -3.33
N GLN A 256 5.50 9.98 -3.60
CA GLN A 256 5.93 8.61 -3.28
C GLN A 256 6.79 7.94 -4.39
N GLY A 257 7.24 8.69 -5.39
CA GLY A 257 8.24 8.22 -6.36
C GLY A 257 7.74 7.26 -7.44
N HIS A 258 6.50 7.41 -7.92
CA HIS A 258 5.98 6.58 -9.03
C HIS A 258 6.78 6.74 -10.31
N GLU A 259 7.22 7.95 -10.60
CA GLU A 259 8.02 8.29 -11.78
C GLU A 259 9.33 7.49 -11.83
N THR A 260 9.88 7.13 -10.68
CA THR A 260 11.09 6.30 -10.57
C THR A 260 10.76 4.82 -10.50
N THR A 261 9.89 4.42 -9.57
CA THR A 261 9.59 3.00 -9.31
C THR A 261 8.89 2.32 -10.48
N PHE A 262 7.97 3.00 -11.17
CA PHE A 262 7.32 2.42 -12.35
C PHE A 262 8.28 2.37 -13.54
N ALA A 263 9.20 3.33 -13.67
CA ALA A 263 10.25 3.27 -14.69
C ALA A 263 11.19 2.07 -14.43
N GLN A 264 11.53 1.77 -13.18
CA GLN A 264 12.32 0.58 -12.83
C GLN A 264 11.62 -0.74 -13.25
N LEU A 265 10.30 -0.83 -13.08
CA LEU A 265 9.54 -1.99 -13.57
C LEU A 265 9.64 -2.15 -15.10
N VAL A 266 9.60 -1.04 -15.84
CA VAL A 266 9.75 -1.04 -17.31
C VAL A 266 11.16 -1.44 -17.72
N THR A 267 12.18 -0.83 -17.11
CA THR A 267 13.59 -1.14 -17.39
C THR A 267 13.89 -2.60 -17.09
N GLU A 268 13.41 -3.14 -15.99
CA GLU A 268 13.59 -4.56 -15.67
C GLU A 268 12.90 -5.48 -16.69
N ALA A 269 11.68 -5.14 -17.11
CA ALA A 269 10.90 -5.98 -18.02
C ALA A 269 11.41 -5.96 -19.46
N LEU A 270 11.90 -4.81 -19.94
CA LEU A 270 12.25 -4.58 -21.35
C LEU A 270 13.75 -4.42 -21.61
N GLY A 271 14.56 -4.19 -20.58
CA GLY A 271 16.00 -3.92 -20.70
C GLY A 271 16.33 -2.61 -21.43
N VAL A 272 15.42 -1.62 -21.36
CA VAL A 272 15.65 -0.27 -21.90
C VAL A 272 16.32 0.62 -20.85
N ASP A 273 17.07 1.62 -21.31
CA ASP A 273 17.67 2.63 -20.44
C ASP A 273 16.60 3.31 -19.58
N PHE A 274 16.92 3.55 -18.30
CA PHE A 274 16.00 4.19 -17.35
C PHE A 274 15.53 5.57 -17.85
N ASP A 275 16.45 6.37 -18.39
CA ASP A 275 16.17 7.71 -18.92
C ASP A 275 15.34 7.69 -20.23
N ALA A 276 15.18 6.52 -20.84
CA ALA A 276 14.33 6.34 -22.01
C ALA A 276 12.85 6.07 -21.64
N VAL A 277 12.52 6.03 -20.35
CA VAL A 277 11.16 5.77 -19.85
C VAL A 277 10.52 7.05 -19.32
N GLU A 278 9.38 7.43 -19.88
CA GLU A 278 8.55 8.53 -19.41
C GLU A 278 7.29 7.99 -18.71
N ILE A 279 7.04 8.43 -17.47
CA ILE A 279 5.82 8.10 -16.73
C ILE A 279 4.86 9.29 -16.77
N VAL A 280 3.66 9.06 -17.30
CA VAL A 280 2.59 10.05 -17.43
C VAL A 280 1.41 9.65 -16.54
N HIS A 281 1.04 10.56 -15.64
CA HIS A 281 -0.10 10.43 -14.74
C HIS A 281 -0.81 11.78 -14.53
N GLY A 282 -2.04 11.75 -14.01
CA GLY A 282 -2.78 12.96 -13.59
C GLY A 282 -3.53 13.73 -14.67
N ASP A 283 -3.28 13.47 -15.95
CA ASP A 283 -4.02 14.07 -17.07
C ASP A 283 -5.08 13.09 -17.60
N THR A 284 -6.33 13.26 -17.17
CA THR A 284 -7.46 12.41 -17.57
C THR A 284 -7.81 12.50 -19.06
N GLY A 285 -7.24 13.46 -19.79
CA GLY A 285 -7.30 13.52 -21.25
C GLY A 285 -6.28 12.62 -21.96
N LYS A 286 -5.30 12.07 -21.23
CA LYS A 286 -4.21 11.23 -21.77
C LYS A 286 -4.18 9.82 -21.19
N VAL A 287 -4.47 9.66 -19.90
CA VAL A 287 -4.29 8.39 -19.19
C VAL A 287 -5.57 7.54 -19.19
N PRO A 288 -5.46 6.20 -19.13
CA PRO A 288 -6.64 5.36 -18.94
C PRO A 288 -7.31 5.67 -17.60
N PHE A 289 -8.62 5.43 -17.52
CA PHE A 289 -9.34 5.59 -16.27
C PHE A 289 -8.77 4.65 -15.20
N GLY A 290 -8.42 5.22 -14.06
CA GLY A 290 -7.98 4.51 -12.88
C GLY A 290 -8.57 5.15 -11.62
N MET A 291 -8.39 4.45 -10.52
CA MET A 291 -8.87 4.87 -9.20
C MET A 291 -7.82 5.69 -8.44
N GLY A 292 -6.64 5.95 -9.02
CA GLY A 292 -5.64 6.82 -8.41
C GLY A 292 -4.91 6.17 -7.23
N THR A 293 -4.33 7.02 -6.36
CA THR A 293 -3.41 6.59 -5.31
C THR A 293 -3.89 6.94 -3.92
N TYR A 294 -4.22 5.89 -3.17
CA TYR A 294 -4.55 5.88 -1.75
C TYR A 294 -4.47 4.43 -1.22
N GLY A 295 -4.61 4.22 0.09
CA GLY A 295 -4.65 2.86 0.67
C GLY A 295 -3.48 1.96 0.24
N SER A 296 -2.30 2.56 0.02
CA SER A 296 -1.09 1.91 -0.46
C SER A 296 -1.29 1.02 -1.71
N ARG A 297 -2.22 1.39 -2.60
CA ARG A 297 -2.65 0.53 -3.70
C ARG A 297 -1.81 0.60 -4.97
N SER A 298 -0.92 1.58 -5.08
CA SER A 298 -0.31 1.90 -6.38
C SER A 298 0.66 0.83 -6.87
N ALA A 299 1.52 0.26 -6.04
CA ALA A 299 2.33 -0.89 -6.44
C ALA A 299 1.48 -2.16 -6.61
N ALA A 300 0.62 -2.45 -5.63
CA ALA A 300 -0.19 -3.68 -5.58
C ALA A 300 -1.26 -3.80 -6.68
N VAL A 301 -1.76 -2.68 -7.21
CA VAL A 301 -2.82 -2.67 -8.24
C VAL A 301 -2.32 -2.00 -9.53
N GLY A 302 -1.83 -0.76 -9.43
CA GLY A 302 -1.32 0.00 -10.58
C GLY A 302 -0.05 -0.61 -11.18
N GLY A 303 0.90 -1.01 -10.33
CA GLY A 303 2.13 -1.69 -10.72
C GLY A 303 1.83 -3.04 -11.36
N VAL A 304 0.87 -3.80 -10.84
CA VAL A 304 0.45 -5.08 -11.45
C VAL A 304 -0.25 -4.87 -12.79
N ALA A 305 -1.08 -3.83 -12.94
CA ALA A 305 -1.64 -3.45 -14.24
C ALA A 305 -0.52 -3.13 -15.24
N LEU A 306 0.51 -2.41 -14.82
CA LEU A 306 1.68 -2.10 -15.63
C LEU A 306 2.46 -3.36 -16.03
N VAL A 307 2.74 -4.26 -15.08
CA VAL A 307 3.40 -5.55 -15.37
C VAL A 307 2.59 -6.38 -16.37
N ASN A 308 1.27 -6.42 -16.23
CA ASN A 308 0.39 -7.12 -17.18
C ASN A 308 0.45 -6.51 -18.59
N ALA A 309 0.56 -5.18 -18.70
CA ALA A 309 0.75 -4.50 -19.99
C ALA A 309 2.15 -4.79 -20.58
N LEU A 310 3.19 -4.79 -19.74
CA LEU A 310 4.56 -5.14 -20.13
C LEU A 310 4.65 -6.58 -20.66
N GLU A 311 3.97 -7.55 -20.04
CA GLU A 311 3.94 -8.93 -20.53
C GLU A 311 3.26 -9.05 -21.91
N LYS A 312 2.23 -8.25 -22.19
CA LYS A 312 1.63 -8.17 -23.53
C LYS A 312 2.61 -7.58 -24.55
N ILE A 313 3.34 -6.52 -24.18
CA ILE A 313 4.41 -5.95 -25.02
C ILE A 313 5.47 -7.00 -25.33
N ARG A 314 5.96 -7.73 -24.31
CA ARG A 314 6.95 -8.80 -24.48
C ARG A 314 6.43 -9.91 -25.39
N SER A 315 5.17 -10.32 -25.23
CA SER A 315 4.54 -11.32 -26.10
C SER A 315 4.50 -10.87 -27.56
N LYS A 316 4.07 -9.63 -27.82
CA LYS A 316 4.05 -9.05 -29.18
C LYS A 316 5.46 -8.90 -29.75
N ALA A 317 6.41 -8.41 -28.96
CA ALA A 317 7.81 -8.26 -29.34
C ALA A 317 8.46 -9.60 -29.72
N LYS A 318 8.19 -10.67 -28.97
CA LYS A 318 8.68 -12.02 -29.30
C LYS A 318 8.17 -12.52 -30.65
N LYS A 319 6.91 -12.27 -30.98
CA LYS A 319 6.34 -12.64 -32.29
C LYS A 319 7.01 -11.89 -33.44
N ILE A 320 7.26 -10.59 -33.26
CA ILE A 320 7.98 -9.77 -34.25
C ILE A 320 9.43 -10.25 -34.38
N ALA A 321 10.14 -10.45 -33.28
CA ALA A 321 11.51 -10.96 -33.29
C ALA A 321 11.63 -12.35 -33.93
N ALA A 322 10.68 -13.24 -33.66
CA ALA A 322 10.65 -14.57 -34.26
C ALA A 322 10.55 -14.49 -35.79
N HIS A 323 9.76 -13.56 -36.31
CA HIS A 323 9.71 -13.30 -37.75
C HIS A 323 11.05 -12.80 -38.29
N LEU A 324 11.66 -11.81 -37.63
CA LEU A 324 12.96 -11.24 -38.04
C LEU A 324 14.11 -12.27 -37.99
N LEU A 325 14.02 -13.25 -37.10
CA LEU A 325 15.04 -14.30 -36.89
C LEU A 325 14.75 -15.59 -37.66
N GLU A 326 13.63 -15.64 -38.40
CA GLU A 326 13.12 -16.83 -39.09
C GLU A 326 12.99 -18.05 -38.13
N ALA A 327 12.42 -17.80 -36.95
CA ALA A 327 12.27 -18.76 -35.87
C ALA A 327 10.81 -18.86 -35.38
N SER A 328 10.53 -19.84 -34.53
CA SER A 328 9.24 -19.94 -33.82
C SER A 328 9.19 -18.97 -32.65
N ALA A 329 8.05 -18.30 -32.43
CA ALA A 329 7.88 -17.39 -31.28
C ALA A 329 8.03 -18.09 -29.92
N GLY A 330 7.74 -19.39 -29.85
CA GLY A 330 7.95 -20.20 -28.65
C GLY A 330 9.42 -20.41 -28.30
N ASP A 331 10.31 -20.29 -29.29
CA ASP A 331 11.75 -20.50 -29.15
C ASP A 331 12.49 -19.17 -28.94
N VAL A 332 11.80 -18.05 -28.75
CA VAL A 332 12.40 -16.73 -28.50
C VAL A 332 12.32 -16.36 -27.01
N GLU A 333 13.48 -16.15 -26.41
CA GLU A 333 13.62 -15.57 -25.07
C GLU A 333 13.85 -14.07 -25.17
N PHE A 334 13.27 -13.31 -24.23
CA PHE A 334 13.48 -11.86 -24.12
C PHE A 334 14.10 -11.55 -22.77
N LYS A 335 15.37 -11.12 -22.79
CA LYS A 335 16.17 -10.82 -21.61
C LYS A 335 17.12 -9.66 -21.90
N ASP A 336 17.26 -8.73 -20.95
CA ASP A 336 18.25 -7.64 -20.99
C ASP A 336 18.27 -6.86 -22.32
N GLY A 337 17.09 -6.53 -22.86
CA GLY A 337 16.97 -5.76 -24.10
C GLY A 337 17.20 -6.57 -25.38
N GLN A 338 17.43 -7.88 -25.27
CA GLN A 338 17.72 -8.77 -26.40
C GLN A 338 16.67 -9.87 -26.55
N LEU A 339 16.31 -10.15 -27.80
CA LEU A 339 15.42 -11.26 -28.15
C LEU A 339 16.24 -12.32 -28.91
N THR A 340 16.41 -13.50 -28.30
CA THR A 340 17.35 -14.54 -28.75
C THR A 340 16.65 -15.88 -28.96
N VAL A 341 17.00 -16.60 -30.03
CA VAL A 341 16.51 -17.96 -30.26
C VAL A 341 17.22 -18.94 -29.33
N VAL A 342 16.46 -19.69 -28.52
CA VAL A 342 16.95 -20.65 -27.53
C VAL A 342 17.93 -21.64 -28.17
N GLY A 343 19.07 -21.83 -27.51
CA GLY A 343 20.11 -22.77 -27.96
C GLY A 343 20.97 -22.26 -29.12
N THR A 344 20.84 -21.00 -29.53
CA THR A 344 21.64 -20.37 -30.59
C THR A 344 22.19 -19.00 -30.17
N ASP A 345 23.01 -18.40 -31.02
CA ASP A 345 23.51 -17.02 -30.92
C ASP A 345 22.67 -16.02 -31.74
N LYS A 346 21.65 -16.49 -32.47
CA LYS A 346 20.76 -15.64 -33.26
C LYS A 346 19.92 -14.75 -32.34
N SER A 347 20.13 -13.45 -32.43
CA SER A 347 19.44 -12.46 -31.61
C SER A 347 19.16 -11.18 -32.38
N VAL A 348 18.17 -10.43 -31.90
CA VAL A 348 17.82 -9.09 -32.37
C VAL A 348 17.63 -8.17 -31.16
N ALA A 349 18.05 -6.92 -31.28
CA ALA A 349 17.88 -5.95 -30.20
C ALA A 349 16.42 -5.50 -30.10
N PHE A 350 15.96 -5.22 -28.88
CA PHE A 350 14.60 -4.75 -28.65
C PHE A 350 14.30 -3.43 -29.38
N GLY A 351 15.30 -2.55 -29.53
CA GLY A 351 15.17 -1.33 -30.34
C GLY A 351 14.85 -1.62 -31.82
N ASP A 352 15.47 -2.64 -32.41
CA ASP A 352 15.18 -3.05 -33.79
C ASP A 352 13.78 -3.67 -33.91
N VAL A 353 13.36 -4.45 -32.90
CA VAL A 353 11.99 -4.98 -32.81
C VAL A 353 10.97 -3.87 -32.67
N ALA A 354 11.26 -2.85 -31.85
CA ALA A 354 10.42 -1.67 -31.70
C ALA A 354 10.24 -0.94 -33.03
N MET A 355 11.33 -0.69 -33.78
CA MET A 355 11.24 -0.10 -35.12
C MET A 355 10.42 -0.98 -36.06
N ALA A 356 10.71 -2.28 -36.10
CA ALA A 356 10.01 -3.23 -36.96
C ALA A 356 8.50 -3.25 -36.72
N ALA A 357 8.04 -3.07 -35.47
CA ALA A 357 6.62 -2.97 -35.13
C ALA A 357 5.89 -1.83 -35.87
N TYR A 358 6.60 -0.78 -36.30
CA TYR A 358 6.04 0.35 -37.05
C TYR A 358 6.32 0.27 -38.56
N VAL A 359 6.93 -0.83 -39.03
CA VAL A 359 7.22 -1.10 -40.45
C VAL A 359 6.36 -2.29 -40.89
N PRO A 360 5.07 -2.07 -41.17
CA PRO A 360 4.08 -3.15 -41.27
C PRO A 360 4.33 -4.17 -42.37
N HIS A 361 5.09 -3.84 -43.41
CA HIS A 361 5.42 -4.79 -44.48
C HIS A 361 6.50 -5.82 -44.10
N ASN A 362 7.01 -5.78 -42.86
CA ASN A 362 8.15 -6.57 -42.39
C ASN A 362 7.80 -7.59 -41.29
N TYR A 363 6.51 -7.92 -41.12
CA TYR A 363 6.00 -9.02 -40.28
C TYR A 363 4.56 -9.40 -40.71
N PRO A 364 4.00 -10.54 -40.24
CA PRO A 364 2.68 -11.02 -40.66
C PRO A 364 1.54 -10.09 -40.19
N LEU A 365 1.03 -9.24 -41.08
CA LEU A 365 -0.01 -8.25 -40.77
C LEU A 365 -1.39 -8.86 -40.50
N ASP A 366 -1.62 -10.07 -40.97
CA ASP A 366 -2.83 -10.85 -40.72
C ASP A 366 -2.89 -11.38 -39.28
N GLU A 367 -1.76 -11.44 -38.58
CA GLU A 367 -1.66 -11.90 -37.19
C GLU A 367 -1.35 -10.78 -36.18
N LEU A 368 -0.70 -9.70 -36.62
CA LEU A 368 -0.22 -8.62 -35.77
C LEU A 368 -0.61 -7.24 -36.30
N GLU A 369 -1.25 -6.44 -35.44
CA GLU A 369 -1.50 -5.03 -35.72
C GLU A 369 -0.20 -4.20 -35.62
N PRO A 370 -0.03 -3.15 -36.44
CA PRO A 370 1.09 -2.21 -36.31
C PRO A 370 1.19 -1.49 -34.96
N GLY A 371 2.41 -1.09 -34.65
CA GLY A 371 2.80 -0.44 -33.40
C GLY A 371 3.09 -1.41 -32.26
N LEU A 372 3.64 -0.88 -31.18
CA LEU A 372 3.97 -1.65 -29.98
C LEU A 372 3.42 -0.91 -28.75
N GLU A 373 2.12 -1.02 -28.57
CA GLU A 373 1.36 -0.37 -27.50
C GLU A 373 0.33 -1.33 -26.94
N GLU A 374 0.29 -1.48 -25.62
CA GLU A 374 -0.60 -2.41 -24.94
C GLU A 374 -1.14 -1.81 -23.65
N THR A 375 -2.41 -2.06 -23.39
CA THR A 375 -3.11 -1.65 -22.16
C THR A 375 -3.53 -2.88 -21.37
N ALA A 376 -3.44 -2.80 -20.05
CA ALA A 376 -4.04 -3.77 -19.15
C ALA A 376 -4.81 -3.08 -18.03
N PHE A 377 -5.90 -3.73 -17.63
CA PHE A 377 -6.71 -3.38 -16.48
C PHE A 377 -6.55 -4.52 -15.46
N TYR A 378 -6.34 -4.17 -14.20
CA TYR A 378 -6.16 -5.14 -13.13
C TYR A 378 -7.13 -4.86 -11.99
N ASP A 379 -8.08 -5.77 -11.80
CA ASP A 379 -8.92 -5.85 -10.62
C ASP A 379 -8.29 -6.90 -9.69
N PRO A 380 -7.85 -6.51 -8.47
CA PRO A 380 -7.13 -7.42 -7.59
C PRO A 380 -8.04 -8.54 -7.09
N LYS A 381 -7.47 -9.74 -6.86
CA LYS A 381 -8.24 -10.89 -6.34
C LYS A 381 -8.41 -10.85 -4.82
N ASN A 382 -7.45 -10.25 -4.13
CA ASN A 382 -7.44 -10.01 -2.69
C ASN A 382 -6.66 -8.71 -2.40
N PHE A 383 -6.65 -8.29 -1.14
CA PHE A 383 -5.68 -7.32 -0.63
C PHE A 383 -4.27 -7.96 -0.55
N THR A 384 -3.27 -7.13 -0.32
CA THR A 384 -1.93 -7.59 0.10
C THR A 384 -1.72 -7.21 1.56
N PHE A 385 -1.11 -8.08 2.37
CA PHE A 385 -1.01 -7.87 3.81
C PHE A 385 0.42 -7.72 4.34
N PRO A 386 1.12 -6.61 4.02
CA PRO A 386 2.44 -6.37 4.59
C PRO A 386 2.34 -6.20 6.10
N ALA A 387 3.38 -6.63 6.79
CA ALA A 387 3.43 -6.66 8.25
C ALA A 387 4.82 -6.21 8.74
N GLY A 388 4.92 -5.89 10.02
CA GLY A 388 6.18 -5.48 10.58
C GLY A 388 6.18 -5.39 12.10
N CYS A 389 7.35 -5.14 12.66
CA CYS A 389 7.58 -4.91 14.07
C CYS A 389 8.34 -3.60 14.27
N HIS A 390 7.77 -2.69 15.05
CA HIS A 390 8.42 -1.44 15.45
C HIS A 390 8.70 -1.46 16.95
N ILE A 391 9.91 -1.04 17.33
CA ILE A 391 10.35 -0.91 18.71
C ILE A 391 10.82 0.52 18.95
N CYS A 392 10.24 1.18 19.95
CA CYS A 392 10.52 2.57 20.27
C CYS A 392 10.97 2.69 21.73
N GLU A 393 12.07 3.39 21.95
CA GLU A 393 12.52 3.76 23.28
C GLU A 393 12.34 5.25 23.52
N VAL A 394 11.84 5.58 24.71
CA VAL A 394 11.63 6.96 25.14
C VAL A 394 12.31 7.23 26.47
N GLU A 395 12.77 8.45 26.65
CA GLU A 395 13.11 9.02 27.96
C GLU A 395 12.03 10.02 28.38
N VAL A 396 11.67 9.99 29.66
CA VAL A 396 10.70 10.92 30.25
C VAL A 396 11.37 11.68 31.38
N ASP A 397 11.26 13.00 31.33
CA ASP A 397 11.57 13.86 32.45
C ASP A 397 10.39 13.83 33.46
N PRO A 398 10.57 13.29 34.67
CA PRO A 398 9.47 13.13 35.62
C PRO A 398 8.96 14.46 36.19
N ASP A 399 9.76 15.53 36.17
CA ASP A 399 9.40 16.83 36.74
C ASP A 399 8.57 17.67 35.76
N THR A 400 8.79 17.48 34.45
CA THR A 400 8.16 18.28 33.39
C THR A 400 7.20 17.48 32.51
N GLY A 401 7.29 16.15 32.51
CA GLY A 401 6.55 15.27 31.61
C GLY A 401 7.04 15.29 30.15
N VAL A 402 8.17 15.95 29.86
CA VAL A 402 8.74 15.97 28.50
C VAL A 402 9.21 14.58 28.13
N VAL A 403 8.76 14.11 26.96
CA VAL A 403 9.10 12.81 26.38
C VAL A 403 10.03 13.01 25.18
N GLU A 404 11.13 12.29 25.16
CA GLU A 404 12.09 12.26 24.05
C GLU A 404 12.15 10.85 23.47
N VAL A 405 12.00 10.71 22.14
CA VAL A 405 12.26 9.43 21.44
C VAL A 405 13.78 9.31 21.28
N VAL A 406 14.38 8.36 21.99
CA VAL A 406 15.84 8.18 22.03
C VAL A 406 16.34 7.07 21.11
N ALA A 407 15.45 6.15 20.70
CA ALA A 407 15.72 5.17 19.66
C ALA A 407 14.42 4.69 19.02
N PHE A 408 14.48 4.36 17.73
CA PHE A 408 13.37 3.77 16.99
C PHE A 408 13.93 2.75 15.99
N ALA A 409 13.49 1.50 16.12
CA ALA A 409 13.81 0.42 15.19
C ALA A 409 12.53 0.01 14.44
N ALA A 410 12.63 -0.12 13.12
CA ALA A 410 11.53 -0.57 12.27
C ALA A 410 12.01 -1.75 11.41
N ALA A 411 11.28 -2.86 11.47
CA ALA A 411 11.41 -3.97 10.55
C ALA A 411 10.07 -4.17 9.85
N ASP A 412 10.06 -3.98 8.53
CA ASP A 412 8.86 -4.07 7.71
C ASP A 412 9.07 -5.08 6.58
N ASP A 413 8.09 -5.95 6.35
CA ASP A 413 8.04 -6.88 5.22
C ASP A 413 6.94 -6.46 4.24
N PHE A 414 7.38 -5.97 3.09
CA PHE A 414 6.52 -5.56 1.97
C PHE A 414 6.54 -6.58 0.83
N GLY A 415 7.16 -7.74 1.02
CA GLY A 415 7.52 -8.67 -0.03
C GLY A 415 8.60 -8.08 -0.95
N ARG A 416 8.37 -8.16 -2.27
CA ARG A 416 9.35 -7.69 -3.25
C ARG A 416 9.46 -6.17 -3.26
N VAL A 417 10.60 -5.66 -2.83
CA VAL A 417 10.93 -4.22 -2.87
C VAL A 417 11.38 -3.81 -4.27
N ILE A 418 10.72 -2.81 -4.85
CA ILE A 418 11.11 -2.22 -6.15
C ILE A 418 12.33 -1.30 -5.98
N ASN A 419 12.30 -0.45 -4.96
CA ASN A 419 13.35 0.52 -4.69
C ASN A 419 13.55 0.71 -3.19
N PRO A 420 14.63 0.16 -2.60
CA PRO A 420 14.88 0.26 -1.16
C PRO A 420 14.98 1.71 -0.66
N MET A 421 15.58 2.61 -1.44
CA MET A 421 15.76 4.03 -1.07
C MET A 421 14.45 4.82 -1.06
N ILE A 422 13.43 4.40 -1.81
CA ILE A 422 12.10 5.03 -1.78
C ILE A 422 11.23 4.45 -0.65
N VAL A 423 11.52 3.22 -0.23
CA VAL A 423 10.86 2.58 0.91
C VAL A 423 11.34 3.19 2.23
N GLU A 424 12.65 3.41 2.37
CA GLU A 424 13.28 4.19 3.46
C GLU A 424 12.91 5.68 3.38
#